data_AF-A0A7C2LKC8-F1
#
_entry.id   AF-A0A7C2LKC8-F1
#
_cell.length_a   1.000
_cell.length_b   1.000
_cell.length_c   1.000
_cell.angle_alpha   90.00
_cell.angle_beta   90.00
_cell.angle_gamma   90.00
#
_symmetry.space_group_name_H-M   'P 1'
#
loop_
_entity.id
_entity.type
_entity.pdbx_description
1 polymer ?
#
loop_
_entity_poly.entity_id
_entity_poly.type
_entity_poly.pdbx_seq_one_letter_code
_entity_poly.pdbx_strand_id
1 'polypeptide(L)'
;GYLDIGGGLAVDYDGSKTNFAHSKNYSLAEYCADVVDVVMSSMAEAKLPHPVIVSESGRSLVAYTSVLVFNILDVNTFNTPNPELTLGDNPHEILKNLSDVDANINLKNLQEMYHDALYYRDEARARFMVGEMDLRERGLADQLFWKILVKLTQYASQLRFIPEELKDLEKFMVSIYYGNFSVFQSIPDSWAIDQLFPIMPLHRLREQPTISAIIADTTCDCDGKIDKFVDLYDVKSYLPLHELKDGEEYYLGVFLVGAYQETLGDLHNLFGDTHVISVRLDETGEIEYSKELSGDSVGDVLSYVEYSPKELIETFKSRVELAVRQKNLTPNERREIMRAYEEGMNGYTYFEM
;
A
#
# COMPACT_ATOMS: atom_id res chain seq x y z
N GLY A 1 24.68 40.79 8.34
CA GLY A 1 24.48 40.02 7.11
C GLY A 1 23.43 38.96 7.33
N TYR A 2 23.11 38.18 6.31
CA TYR A 2 22.24 37.01 6.42
C TYR A 2 23.10 35.74 6.45
N LEU A 3 22.70 34.76 7.25
CA LEU A 3 23.26 33.41 7.27
C LEU A 3 22.13 32.44 6.96
N ASP A 4 22.18 31.83 5.78
CA ASP A 4 21.25 30.79 5.39
C ASP A 4 21.80 29.43 5.81
N ILE A 5 21.03 28.68 6.59
CA ILE A 5 21.39 27.33 7.05
C ILE A 5 20.75 26.23 6.19
N GLY A 6 19.97 26.59 5.17
CA GLY A 6 19.24 25.67 4.32
C GLY A 6 18.12 24.92 5.06
N GLY A 7 17.76 23.76 4.51
CA GLY A 7 16.78 22.84 5.09
C GLY A 7 17.37 21.89 6.14
N GLY A 8 16.76 20.71 6.29
CA GLY A 8 17.25 19.66 7.19
C GLY A 8 16.51 19.55 8.53
N LEU A 9 15.59 20.47 8.84
CA LEU A 9 14.62 20.27 9.91
C LEU A 9 13.70 19.10 9.56
N ALA A 10 13.89 17.99 10.24
CA ALA A 10 13.22 16.73 9.99
C ALA A 10 11.78 16.71 10.51
N VAL A 11 11.01 15.73 10.03
CA VAL A 11 9.65 15.40 10.45
C VAL A 11 9.69 14.00 11.06
N ASP A 12 8.95 13.81 12.16
CA ASP A 12 8.85 12.53 12.83
C ASP A 12 7.70 11.73 12.20
N TYR A 13 8.00 10.84 11.25
CA TYR A 13 7.00 10.08 10.52
C TYR A 13 6.53 8.82 11.27
N ASP A 14 7.40 8.20 12.08
CA ASP A 14 7.06 6.99 12.84
C ASP A 14 6.58 7.28 14.28
N GLY A 15 6.82 8.49 14.80
CA GLY A 15 6.43 8.89 16.15
C GLY A 15 7.38 8.39 17.26
N SER A 16 8.48 7.72 16.90
CA SER A 16 9.42 7.10 17.83
C SER A 16 10.30 8.13 18.54
N LYS A 17 10.51 9.31 17.92
CA LYS A 17 11.44 10.36 18.37
C LYS A 17 12.87 9.84 18.55
N THR A 18 13.32 9.01 17.62
CA THR A 18 14.65 8.40 17.66
C THR A 18 15.56 8.92 16.54
N ASN A 19 16.79 8.43 16.48
CA ASN A 19 17.70 8.68 15.37
C ASN A 19 17.45 7.76 14.16
N PHE A 20 16.29 7.10 14.10
CA PHE A 20 15.88 6.29 12.97
C PHE A 20 15.64 7.15 11.73
N ALA A 21 15.84 6.58 10.54
CA ALA A 21 15.86 7.31 9.28
C ALA A 21 14.56 8.07 8.96
N HIS A 22 13.42 7.58 9.45
CA HIS A 22 12.10 8.20 9.27
C HIS A 22 11.62 8.97 10.51
N SER A 23 12.52 9.28 11.46
CA SER A 23 12.23 9.99 12.70
C SER A 23 13.20 11.14 12.96
N LYS A 24 13.08 11.77 14.13
CA LYS A 24 14.07 12.70 14.67
C LYS A 24 14.12 12.62 16.20
N ASN A 25 15.33 12.70 16.74
CA ASN A 25 15.57 12.64 18.19
C ASN A 25 15.63 14.03 18.85
N TYR A 26 15.13 15.07 18.18
CA TYR A 26 15.19 16.44 18.68
C TYR A 26 13.86 17.19 18.52
N SER A 27 13.64 18.15 19.41
CA SER A 27 12.49 19.06 19.34
C SER A 27 12.78 20.27 18.43
N LEU A 28 11.73 20.98 17.99
CA LEU A 28 11.93 22.24 17.26
C LEU A 28 12.70 23.27 18.09
N ALA A 29 12.39 23.36 19.39
CA ALA A 29 13.06 24.29 20.30
C ALA A 29 14.55 23.97 20.47
N GLU A 30 14.89 22.67 20.55
CA GLU A 30 16.28 22.20 20.63
C GLU A 30 17.05 22.50 19.34
N TYR A 31 16.48 22.18 18.17
CA TYR A 31 17.08 22.54 16.88
C TYR A 31 17.37 24.04 16.78
N CYS A 32 16.40 24.88 17.16
CA CYS A 32 16.59 26.33 17.15
C CYS A 32 17.65 26.79 18.15
N ALA A 33 17.66 26.22 19.37
CA ALA A 33 18.62 26.57 20.40
C ALA A 33 20.06 26.23 19.97
N ASP A 34 20.28 25.02 19.45
CA ASP A 34 21.60 24.55 19.03
C ASP A 34 22.15 25.38 17.86
N VAL A 35 21.31 25.67 16.86
CA VAL A 35 21.69 26.55 15.73
C VAL A 35 22.08 27.93 16.24
N VAL A 36 21.26 28.53 17.09
CA VAL A 36 21.50 29.88 17.61
C VAL A 36 22.77 29.91 18.47
N ASP A 37 22.98 28.92 19.33
CA ASP A 37 24.13 28.84 20.23
C ASP A 37 25.45 28.71 19.46
N VAL A 38 25.50 27.83 18.46
CA VAL A 38 26.69 27.63 17.62
C VAL A 38 27.02 28.90 16.82
N VAL A 39 26.01 29.55 16.23
CA VAL A 39 26.21 30.78 15.46
C VAL A 39 26.67 31.91 16.37
N MET A 40 26.00 32.13 17.51
CA MET A 40 26.37 33.17 18.46
C MET A 40 27.79 32.99 19.00
N SER A 41 28.15 31.78 19.42
CA SER A 41 29.49 31.46 19.93
C SER A 41 30.58 31.71 18.89
N SER A 42 30.34 31.28 17.65
CA SER A 42 31.28 31.48 16.53
C SER A 42 31.48 32.96 16.17
N MET A 43 30.39 33.75 16.16
CA MET A 43 30.46 35.19 15.90
C MET A 43 31.17 35.94 17.04
N ALA A 44 30.92 35.55 18.29
CA ALA A 44 31.55 36.13 19.47
C ALA A 44 33.07 35.90 19.48
N GLU A 45 33.52 34.68 19.16
CA GLU A 45 34.94 34.34 19.06
C GLU A 45 35.63 35.15 17.95
N ALA A 46 34.98 35.27 16.79
CA ALA A 46 35.46 36.06 15.66
C ALA A 46 35.33 37.59 15.86
N LYS A 47 34.67 38.04 16.94
CA LYS A 47 34.33 39.44 17.21
C LYS A 47 33.54 40.10 16.08
N LEU A 48 32.62 39.36 15.48
CA LEU A 48 31.73 39.81 14.42
C LEU A 48 30.30 40.06 14.97
N PRO A 49 29.53 40.98 14.36
CA PRO A 49 28.13 41.16 14.73
C PRO A 49 27.29 39.95 14.33
N HIS A 50 26.26 39.64 15.11
CA HIS A 50 25.37 38.51 14.84
C HIS A 50 24.58 38.71 13.52
N PRO A 51 24.53 37.70 12.65
CA PRO A 51 23.72 37.76 11.43
C PRO A 51 22.24 37.51 11.73
N VAL A 52 21.38 37.82 10.74
CA VAL A 52 20.02 37.26 10.68
C VAL A 52 20.13 35.83 10.17
N ILE A 53 19.55 34.88 10.89
CA ILE A 53 19.52 33.47 10.48
C ILE A 53 18.27 33.21 9.63
N VAL A 54 18.45 32.53 8.50
CA VAL A 54 17.40 32.11 7.57
C VAL A 54 17.45 30.59 7.45
N SER A 55 16.29 29.93 7.40
CA SER A 55 16.17 28.47 7.21
C SER A 55 15.15 28.16 6.11
N GLU A 56 15.46 27.15 5.30
CA GLU A 56 14.67 26.65 4.18
C GLU A 56 13.95 25.33 4.57
N SER A 57 13.31 25.32 5.74
CA SER A 57 12.69 24.13 6.35
C SER A 57 11.36 23.70 5.69
N GLY A 58 11.35 23.50 4.37
CA GLY A 58 10.14 23.21 3.59
C GLY A 58 9.36 21.98 4.08
N ARG A 59 10.02 20.82 4.20
CA ARG A 59 9.37 19.56 4.64
C ARG A 59 8.65 19.74 5.99
N SER A 60 9.29 20.40 6.96
CA SER A 60 8.68 20.64 8.28
C SER A 60 7.47 21.56 8.25
N LEU A 61 7.35 22.44 7.25
CA LEU A 61 6.21 23.36 7.11
C LEU A 61 4.99 22.67 6.49
N VAL A 62 5.21 21.80 5.49
CA VAL A 62 4.12 21.29 4.64
C VAL A 62 3.76 19.82 4.89
N ALA A 63 4.61 19.01 5.54
CA ALA A 63 4.32 17.58 5.70
C ALA A 63 2.95 17.31 6.34
N TYR A 64 2.57 18.11 7.34
CA TYR A 64 1.34 17.94 8.12
C TYR A 64 0.07 18.51 7.47
N THR A 65 0.15 19.12 6.29
CA THR A 65 -0.98 19.88 5.72
C THR A 65 -1.93 19.06 4.85
N SER A 66 -1.53 17.86 4.44
CA SER A 66 -2.28 17.01 3.50
C SER A 66 -2.46 15.59 4.03
N VAL A 67 -3.60 14.98 3.71
CA VAL A 67 -3.95 13.58 3.99
C VAL A 67 -4.50 12.99 2.70
N LEU A 68 -3.94 11.87 2.25
CA LEU A 68 -4.51 11.09 1.15
C LEU A 68 -5.61 10.19 1.71
N VAL A 69 -6.78 10.20 1.09
CA VAL A 69 -7.93 9.38 1.50
C VAL A 69 -8.36 8.51 0.33
N PHE A 70 -8.49 7.20 0.57
CA PHE A 70 -8.99 6.26 -0.42
C PHE A 70 -9.86 5.17 0.23
N ASN A 71 -10.78 4.60 -0.55
CA ASN A 71 -11.56 3.44 -0.14
C ASN A 71 -10.82 2.14 -0.46
N ILE A 72 -11.21 1.06 0.23
CA ILE A 72 -10.81 -0.30 -0.12
C ILE A 72 -11.86 -0.89 -1.06
N LEU A 73 -11.42 -1.38 -2.22
CA LEU A 73 -12.28 -1.98 -3.24
C LEU A 73 -12.61 -3.44 -2.91
N ASP A 74 -11.59 -4.18 -2.47
CA ASP A 74 -11.72 -5.60 -2.20
C ASP A 74 -10.63 -6.06 -1.23
N VAL A 75 -10.80 -7.25 -0.65
CA VAL A 75 -9.84 -7.88 0.25
C VAL A 75 -9.61 -9.31 -0.18
N ASN A 76 -8.35 -9.64 -0.47
CA ASN A 76 -7.93 -11.02 -0.51
C ASN A 76 -7.62 -11.48 0.92
N THR A 77 -8.62 -12.05 1.59
CA THR A 77 -8.47 -12.54 2.95
C THR A 77 -7.57 -13.76 2.97
N PHE A 78 -6.61 -13.78 3.88
CA PHE A 78 -5.92 -15.01 4.22
C PHE A 78 -6.92 -15.98 4.86
N ASN A 79 -7.45 -16.89 4.05
CA ASN A 79 -8.39 -17.90 4.52
C ASN A 79 -7.62 -19.04 5.20
N THR A 80 -7.99 -19.37 6.44
CA THR A 80 -7.53 -20.58 7.10
C THR A 80 -7.79 -21.79 6.17
N PRO A 81 -6.76 -22.58 5.84
CA PRO A 81 -6.91 -23.76 4.98
C PRO A 81 -8.00 -24.70 5.50
N ASN A 82 -8.71 -25.37 4.60
CA ASN A 82 -9.75 -26.32 4.96
C ASN A 82 -9.19 -27.36 5.96
N PRO A 83 -9.76 -27.51 7.16
CA PRO A 83 -9.28 -28.49 8.13
C PRO A 83 -9.44 -29.94 7.64
N GLU A 84 -10.40 -30.20 6.74
CA GLU A 84 -10.78 -31.52 6.23
C GLU A 84 -10.21 -31.79 4.82
N LEU A 85 -8.90 -31.63 4.63
CA LEU A 85 -8.25 -32.00 3.37
C LEU A 85 -8.23 -33.53 3.22
N THR A 86 -8.92 -34.05 2.20
CA THR A 86 -8.90 -35.47 1.84
C THR A 86 -7.88 -35.73 0.73
N LEU A 87 -6.92 -36.61 0.99
CA LEU A 87 -5.83 -36.92 0.05
C LEU A 87 -6.20 -37.99 -1.00
N GLY A 88 -7.42 -38.53 -0.94
CA GLY A 88 -7.85 -39.67 -1.77
C GLY A 88 -7.27 -41.01 -1.29
N ASP A 89 -7.60 -42.09 -2.01
CA ASP A 89 -7.26 -43.45 -1.59
C ASP A 89 -5.80 -43.84 -1.83
N ASN A 90 -5.12 -43.20 -2.78
CA ASN A 90 -3.70 -43.43 -3.08
C ASN A 90 -2.97 -42.12 -3.41
N PRO A 91 -2.74 -41.25 -2.41
CA PRO A 91 -2.04 -39.99 -2.64
C PRO A 91 -0.58 -40.20 -3.02
N HIS A 92 -0.06 -39.28 -3.82
CA HIS A 92 1.37 -39.15 -4.09
C HIS A 92 2.18 -39.12 -2.78
N GLU A 93 3.39 -39.68 -2.79
CA GLU A 93 4.24 -39.82 -1.59
C GLU A 93 4.50 -38.46 -0.90
N ILE A 94 4.75 -37.42 -1.69
CA ILE A 94 4.94 -36.04 -1.20
C ILE A 94 3.72 -35.53 -0.40
N LEU A 95 2.49 -35.87 -0.80
CA LEU A 95 1.29 -35.48 -0.07
C LEU A 95 1.18 -36.21 1.27
N LYS A 96 1.61 -37.47 1.34
CA LYS A 96 1.69 -38.23 2.60
C LYS A 96 2.71 -37.59 3.53
N ASN A 97 3.90 -37.27 3.02
CA ASN A 97 4.95 -36.63 3.80
C ASN A 97 4.53 -35.26 4.35
N LEU A 98 3.87 -34.41 3.54
CA LEU A 98 3.30 -33.15 4.02
C LEU A 98 2.22 -33.38 5.10
N SER A 99 1.37 -34.39 4.94
CA SER A 99 0.38 -34.75 5.96
C SER A 99 1.02 -35.23 7.26
N ASP A 100 2.14 -35.96 7.18
CA ASP A 100 2.89 -36.41 8.34
C ASP A 100 3.57 -35.24 9.06
N VAL A 101 4.08 -34.25 8.32
CA VAL A 101 4.57 -32.99 8.92
C VAL A 101 3.44 -32.30 9.67
N ASP A 102 2.27 -32.08 9.04
CA ASP A 102 1.11 -31.46 9.71
C ASP A 102 0.72 -32.20 11.00
N ALA A 103 0.70 -33.53 10.98
CA ALA A 103 0.33 -34.34 12.13
C ALA A 103 1.32 -34.25 13.31
N ASN A 104 2.62 -34.09 13.04
CA ASN A 104 3.69 -34.23 14.04
C ASN A 104 4.27 -32.90 14.59
N ILE A 105 3.78 -31.74 14.13
CA ILE A 105 4.20 -30.42 14.64
C ILE A 105 3.97 -30.30 16.15
N ASN A 106 5.03 -29.89 16.86
CA ASN A 106 5.01 -29.54 18.28
C ASN A 106 6.06 -28.46 18.62
N LEU A 107 6.02 -27.93 19.84
CA LEU A 107 6.90 -26.82 20.27
C LEU A 107 8.41 -27.12 20.19
N LYS A 108 8.83 -28.40 20.15
CA LYS A 108 10.26 -28.77 20.16
C LYS A 108 10.85 -28.94 18.77
N ASN A 109 10.02 -29.13 17.73
CA ASN A 109 10.46 -29.44 16.38
C ASN A 109 10.02 -28.41 15.33
N LEU A 110 9.62 -27.20 15.74
CA LEU A 110 9.06 -26.20 14.81
C LEU A 110 9.98 -25.86 13.63
N GLN A 111 11.28 -25.71 13.86
CA GLN A 111 12.24 -25.40 12.77
C GLN A 111 12.38 -26.56 11.79
N GLU A 112 12.51 -27.79 12.31
CA GLU A 112 12.58 -29.01 11.49
C GLU A 112 11.31 -29.16 10.64
N MET A 113 10.13 -29.03 11.24
CA MET A 113 8.85 -29.11 10.53
C MET A 113 8.68 -27.98 9.50
N TYR A 114 9.22 -26.79 9.77
CA TYR A 114 9.23 -25.70 8.80
C TYR A 114 10.13 -26.01 7.60
N HIS A 115 11.34 -26.51 7.83
CA HIS A 115 12.27 -26.92 6.76
C HIS A 115 11.71 -28.08 5.94
N ASP A 116 11.12 -29.09 6.59
CA ASP A 116 10.48 -30.21 5.93
C ASP A 116 9.29 -29.75 5.07
N ALA A 117 8.46 -28.84 5.57
CA ALA A 117 7.34 -28.27 4.82
C ALA A 117 7.83 -27.52 3.57
N LEU A 118 8.89 -26.72 3.69
CA LEU A 118 9.52 -26.03 2.55
C LEU A 118 10.07 -27.04 1.52
N TYR A 119 10.80 -28.05 2.00
CA TYR A 119 11.38 -29.08 1.15
C TYR A 119 10.31 -29.82 0.35
N TYR A 120 9.27 -30.34 1.01
CA TYR A 120 8.23 -31.11 0.32
C TYR A 120 7.35 -30.24 -0.60
N ARG A 121 7.15 -28.96 -0.28
CA ARG A 121 6.49 -28.01 -1.20
C ARG A 121 7.31 -27.83 -2.48
N ASP A 122 8.61 -27.67 -2.35
CA ASP A 122 9.50 -27.45 -3.50
C ASP A 122 9.65 -28.72 -4.34
N GLU A 123 9.71 -29.90 -3.71
CA GLU A 123 9.59 -31.19 -4.41
C GLU A 123 8.26 -31.31 -5.15
N ALA A 124 7.12 -31.00 -4.52
CA ALA A 124 5.80 -31.06 -5.18
C ALA A 124 5.77 -30.19 -6.46
N ARG A 125 6.37 -29.00 -6.40
CA ARG A 125 6.49 -28.10 -7.57
C ARG A 125 7.39 -28.70 -8.64
N ALA A 126 8.53 -29.28 -8.27
CA ALA A 126 9.44 -29.93 -9.21
C ALA A 126 8.77 -31.12 -9.91
N ARG A 127 8.05 -31.97 -9.17
CA ARG A 127 7.30 -33.13 -9.70
C ARG A 127 6.19 -32.70 -10.64
N PHE A 128 5.47 -31.63 -10.31
CA PHE A 128 4.48 -31.04 -11.22
C PHE A 128 5.11 -30.56 -12.53
N MET A 129 6.27 -29.89 -12.48
CA MET A 129 6.94 -29.39 -13.69
C MET A 129 7.36 -30.50 -14.66
N VAL A 130 7.70 -31.69 -14.15
CA VAL A 130 8.05 -32.86 -14.97
C VAL A 130 6.85 -33.76 -15.31
N GLY A 131 5.64 -33.39 -14.87
CA GLY A 131 4.40 -34.13 -15.15
C GLY A 131 4.17 -35.37 -14.28
N GLU A 132 4.91 -35.51 -13.16
CA GLU A 132 4.74 -36.60 -12.19
C GLU A 132 3.63 -36.33 -11.17
N MET A 133 3.22 -35.07 -11.01
CA MET A 133 2.04 -34.67 -10.23
C MET A 133 1.08 -33.86 -11.10
N ASP A 134 -0.21 -34.07 -10.91
CA ASP A 134 -1.24 -33.28 -11.58
C ASP A 134 -1.55 -31.95 -10.85
N LEU A 135 -2.41 -31.13 -11.45
CA LEU A 135 -2.78 -29.83 -10.87
C LEU A 135 -3.54 -29.98 -9.54
N ARG A 136 -4.33 -31.05 -9.36
CA ARG A 136 -5.10 -31.28 -8.13
C ARG A 136 -4.16 -31.68 -7.00
N GLU A 137 -3.21 -32.57 -7.28
CA GLU A 137 -2.18 -32.98 -6.32
C GLU A 137 -1.29 -31.81 -5.93
N ARG A 138 -0.86 -30.98 -6.90
CA ARG A 138 -0.14 -29.74 -6.60
C ARG A 138 -0.97 -28.79 -5.73
N GLY A 139 -2.24 -28.61 -6.05
CA GLY A 139 -3.16 -27.78 -5.26
C GLY A 139 -3.33 -28.29 -3.83
N LEU A 140 -3.43 -29.60 -3.63
CA LEU A 140 -3.47 -30.22 -2.30
C LEU A 140 -2.16 -30.02 -1.53
N ALA A 141 -1.01 -30.12 -2.20
CA ALA A 141 0.29 -29.86 -1.58
C ALA A 141 0.40 -28.41 -1.09
N ASP A 142 0.00 -27.44 -1.91
CA ASP A 142 -0.03 -26.02 -1.53
C ASP A 142 -1.01 -25.80 -0.34
N GLN A 143 -2.20 -26.42 -0.34
CA GLN A 143 -3.15 -26.32 0.78
C GLN A 143 -2.61 -26.92 2.10
N LEU A 144 -1.96 -28.09 2.04
CA LEU A 144 -1.29 -28.70 3.20
C LEU A 144 -0.15 -27.82 3.71
N PHE A 145 0.67 -27.27 2.81
CA PHE A 145 1.75 -26.36 3.17
C PHE A 145 1.21 -25.14 3.93
N TRP A 146 0.16 -24.50 3.42
CA TRP A 146 -0.49 -23.38 4.12
C TRP A 146 -1.03 -23.79 5.50
N LYS A 147 -1.62 -25.00 5.61
CA LYS A 147 -2.14 -25.51 6.88
C LYS A 147 -1.02 -25.67 7.92
N ILE A 148 0.12 -26.21 7.48
CA ILE A 148 1.34 -26.33 8.29
C ILE A 148 1.82 -24.95 8.75
N LEU A 149 1.90 -23.96 7.86
CA LEU A 149 2.35 -22.61 8.23
C LEU A 149 1.45 -21.95 9.29
N VAL A 150 0.13 -22.09 9.17
CA VAL A 150 -0.82 -21.59 10.18
C VAL A 150 -0.55 -22.24 11.53
N LYS A 151 -0.42 -23.57 11.55
CA LYS A 151 -0.13 -24.32 12.78
C LYS A 151 1.22 -23.93 13.37
N LEU A 152 2.27 -23.86 12.56
CA LEU A 152 3.60 -23.42 12.97
C LEU A 152 3.56 -22.04 13.62
N THR A 153 2.82 -21.09 13.05
CA THR A 153 2.75 -19.75 13.63
C THR A 153 2.01 -19.73 14.96
N GLN A 154 0.93 -20.50 15.09
CA GLN A 154 0.21 -20.66 16.37
C GLN A 154 1.08 -21.26 17.48
N TYR A 155 2.01 -22.17 17.14
CA TYR A 155 2.97 -22.69 18.10
C TYR A 155 4.13 -21.73 18.35
N ALA A 156 4.62 -21.03 17.31
CA ALA A 156 5.71 -20.07 17.42
C ALA A 156 5.34 -18.89 18.34
N SER A 157 4.09 -18.42 18.30
CA SER A 157 3.61 -17.34 19.17
C SER A 157 3.59 -17.71 20.67
N GLN A 158 3.68 -19.00 21.01
CA GLN A 158 3.80 -19.49 22.40
C GLN A 158 5.25 -19.53 22.90
N LEU A 159 6.23 -19.37 22.00
CA LEU A 159 7.63 -19.34 22.38
C LEU A 159 7.98 -18.00 23.04
N ARG A 160 8.79 -18.07 24.10
CA ARG A 160 9.38 -16.87 24.71
C ARG A 160 10.34 -16.15 23.77
N PHE A 161 10.99 -16.90 22.89
CA PHE A 161 11.91 -16.39 21.87
C PHE A 161 11.64 -17.12 20.57
N ILE A 162 11.23 -16.37 19.55
CA ILE A 162 10.95 -16.91 18.22
C ILE A 162 12.29 -16.99 17.46
N PRO A 163 12.69 -18.18 16.99
CA PRO A 163 13.85 -18.33 16.11
C PRO A 163 13.76 -17.42 14.89
N GLU A 164 14.90 -16.91 14.42
CA GLU A 164 14.95 -15.91 13.35
C GLU A 164 14.24 -16.35 12.06
N GLU A 165 14.43 -17.60 11.66
CA GLU A 165 13.77 -18.22 10.48
C GLU A 165 12.24 -18.30 10.59
N LEU A 166 11.70 -18.25 11.81
CA LEU A 166 10.26 -18.33 12.07
C LEU A 166 9.63 -16.94 12.28
N LYS A 167 10.43 -15.87 12.39
CA LYS A 167 9.91 -14.50 12.56
C LYS A 167 9.11 -14.03 11.35
N ASP A 168 9.51 -14.45 10.17
CA ASP A 168 8.85 -14.08 8.92
C ASP A 168 7.57 -14.87 8.66
N LEU A 169 7.21 -15.86 9.51
CA LEU A 169 5.98 -16.62 9.35
C LEU A 169 4.73 -15.74 9.33
N GLU A 170 4.71 -14.69 10.15
CA GLU A 170 3.59 -13.75 10.22
C GLU A 170 3.36 -13.00 8.90
N LYS A 171 4.43 -12.76 8.11
CA LYS A 171 4.34 -12.10 6.81
C LYS A 171 3.58 -12.93 5.78
N PHE A 172 3.53 -14.25 5.94
CA PHE A 172 2.82 -15.13 5.03
C PHE A 172 1.30 -15.20 5.30
N MET A 173 0.84 -14.72 6.45
CA MET A 173 -0.58 -14.78 6.84
C MET A 173 -1.22 -13.38 6.92
N VAL A 174 -0.75 -12.47 6.08
CA VAL A 174 -1.37 -11.15 5.94
C VAL A 174 -2.44 -11.21 4.85
N SER A 175 -3.57 -10.56 5.11
CA SER A 175 -4.57 -10.30 4.07
C SER A 175 -4.13 -9.12 3.20
N ILE A 176 -4.55 -9.10 1.95
CA ILE A 176 -4.24 -7.99 1.04
C ILE A 176 -5.50 -7.14 0.87
N TYR A 177 -5.41 -5.87 1.25
CA TYR A 177 -6.48 -4.89 1.07
C TYR A 177 -6.17 -4.06 -0.17
N TYR A 178 -7.03 -4.12 -1.19
CA TYR A 178 -6.85 -3.38 -2.43
C TYR A 178 -7.42 -1.97 -2.28
N GLY A 179 -6.54 -0.99 -2.09
CA GLY A 179 -6.91 0.41 -1.97
C GLY A 179 -7.07 1.06 -3.34
N ASN A 180 -8.14 1.85 -3.52
CA ASN A 180 -8.42 2.60 -4.73
C ASN A 180 -7.53 3.85 -4.88
N PHE A 181 -6.24 3.62 -5.08
CA PHE A 181 -5.24 4.67 -5.29
C PHE A 181 -4.06 4.09 -6.08
N SER A 182 -3.05 4.92 -6.35
CA SER A 182 -1.77 4.48 -6.90
C SER A 182 -0.64 4.95 -6.01
N VAL A 183 0.25 4.04 -5.62
CA VAL A 183 1.45 4.32 -4.83
C VAL A 183 2.37 5.26 -5.59
N PHE A 184 2.58 4.99 -6.89
CA PHE A 184 3.45 5.78 -7.75
C PHE A 184 2.99 7.23 -7.94
N GLN A 185 1.66 7.43 -8.00
CA GLN A 185 1.09 8.76 -8.16
C GLN A 185 1.01 9.53 -6.83
N SER A 186 0.52 8.89 -5.76
CA SER A 186 0.14 9.60 -4.54
C SER A 186 1.18 9.53 -3.41
N ILE A 187 2.02 8.50 -3.39
CA ILE A 187 3.06 8.31 -2.36
C ILE A 187 4.39 7.77 -2.92
N PRO A 188 4.99 8.43 -3.94
CA PRO A 188 6.17 7.93 -4.65
C PRO A 188 7.38 7.66 -3.74
N ASP A 189 7.62 8.48 -2.71
CA ASP A 189 8.71 8.25 -1.75
C ASP A 189 8.61 6.89 -1.03
N SER A 190 7.41 6.33 -0.86
CA SER A 190 7.23 4.99 -0.26
C SER A 190 7.86 3.90 -1.13
N TRP A 191 7.79 4.05 -2.45
CA TRP A 191 8.38 3.13 -3.42
C TRP A 191 9.85 3.44 -3.67
N ALA A 192 10.20 4.72 -3.84
CA ALA A 192 11.54 5.12 -4.27
C ALA A 192 12.60 5.02 -3.17
N ILE A 193 12.25 5.30 -1.92
CA ILE A 193 13.19 5.41 -0.80
C ILE A 193 12.71 4.74 0.49
N ASP A 194 11.73 3.82 0.39
CA ASP A 194 11.14 3.12 1.53
C ASP A 194 10.57 4.07 2.61
N GLN A 195 10.11 5.28 2.23
CA GLN A 195 9.59 6.25 3.19
C GLN A 195 8.35 5.70 3.90
N LEU A 196 8.37 5.75 5.23
CA LEU A 196 7.22 5.38 6.03
C LEU A 196 6.23 6.54 6.15
N PHE A 197 4.94 6.20 6.06
CA PHE A 197 3.83 7.10 6.32
C PHE A 197 2.90 6.48 7.37
N PRO A 198 2.35 7.26 8.31
CA PRO A 198 1.27 6.79 9.17
C PRO A 198 0.03 6.50 8.33
N ILE A 199 -0.52 5.30 8.49
CA ILE A 199 -1.74 4.87 7.80
C ILE A 199 -2.71 4.34 8.84
N MET A 200 -3.96 4.78 8.78
CA MET A 200 -5.02 4.27 9.66
C MET A 200 -6.41 4.36 9.03
N PRO A 201 -7.37 3.55 9.51
CA PRO A 201 -8.78 3.71 9.15
C PRO A 201 -9.30 5.09 9.56
N LEU A 202 -10.20 5.68 8.78
CA LEU A 202 -10.82 6.97 9.12
C LEU A 202 -12.09 6.82 9.97
N HIS A 203 -12.59 5.60 10.10
CA HIS A 203 -13.77 5.27 10.88
C HIS A 203 -13.58 3.93 11.62
N ARG A 204 -14.59 3.55 12.42
CA ARG A 204 -14.58 2.34 13.27
C ARG A 204 -13.44 2.31 14.31
N LEU A 205 -12.85 3.46 14.65
CA LEU A 205 -11.75 3.60 15.61
C LEU A 205 -12.06 3.17 17.06
N ARG A 206 -13.30 2.81 17.36
CA ARG A 206 -13.74 2.24 18.65
C ARG A 206 -13.87 0.71 18.62
N GLU A 207 -13.75 0.11 17.45
CA GLU A 207 -13.71 -1.32 17.23
C GLU A 207 -12.24 -1.75 17.23
N GLN A 208 -11.94 -2.93 17.80
CA GLN A 208 -10.59 -3.46 17.74
C GLN A 208 -10.35 -4.09 16.36
N PRO A 209 -9.33 -3.68 15.59
CA PRO A 209 -8.97 -4.35 14.35
C PRO A 209 -8.45 -5.76 14.63
N THR A 210 -8.90 -6.74 13.85
CA THR A 210 -8.61 -8.18 14.04
C THR A 210 -7.79 -8.78 12.90
N ILE A 211 -7.65 -8.07 11.77
CA ILE A 211 -7.00 -8.57 10.57
C ILE A 211 -5.61 -7.95 10.43
N SER A 212 -4.58 -8.78 10.31
CA SER A 212 -3.25 -8.34 9.88
C SER A 212 -3.25 -8.20 8.36
N ALA A 213 -2.99 -6.99 7.85
CA ALA A 213 -3.09 -6.70 6.44
C ALA A 213 -1.90 -5.93 5.89
N ILE A 214 -1.65 -6.12 4.60
CA ILE A 214 -0.90 -5.18 3.76
C ILE A 214 -1.86 -4.47 2.81
N ILE A 215 -1.43 -3.34 2.26
CA ILE A 215 -2.24 -2.57 1.32
C ILE A 215 -1.62 -2.73 -0.07
N ALA A 216 -2.37 -3.22 -1.03
CA ALA A 216 -2.00 -3.17 -2.44
C ALA A 216 -2.77 -2.03 -3.10
N ASP A 217 -2.16 -1.38 -4.08
CA ASP A 217 -2.82 -0.38 -4.90
C ASP A 217 -3.54 -1.06 -6.09
N THR A 218 -4.14 -0.27 -6.98
CA THR A 218 -4.86 -0.81 -8.15
C THR A 218 -4.00 -0.95 -9.41
N THR A 219 -2.69 -0.76 -9.30
CA THR A 219 -1.78 -0.92 -10.44
C THR A 219 -1.54 -2.40 -10.74
N CYS A 220 -0.99 -2.66 -11.93
CA CYS A 220 -0.61 -4.01 -12.34
C CYS A 220 0.82 -4.38 -11.90
N ASP A 221 1.51 -3.46 -11.22
CA ASP A 221 2.88 -3.64 -10.78
C ASP A 221 2.90 -4.24 -9.37
N CYS A 222 3.77 -5.23 -9.14
CA CYS A 222 3.87 -5.86 -7.82
C CYS A 222 4.54 -4.97 -6.77
N ASP A 223 5.20 -3.89 -7.20
CA ASP A 223 5.73 -2.84 -6.34
C ASP A 223 4.65 -1.85 -5.88
N GLY A 224 3.45 -1.89 -6.48
CA GLY A 224 2.27 -1.12 -6.09
C GLY A 224 1.65 -1.60 -4.77
N LYS A 225 2.43 -1.58 -3.69
CA LYS A 225 2.00 -2.04 -2.36
C LYS A 225 2.71 -1.31 -1.23
N ILE A 226 2.08 -1.36 -0.06
CA ILE A 226 2.61 -0.91 1.22
C ILE A 226 2.63 -2.12 2.14
N ASP A 227 3.84 -2.62 2.42
CA ASP A 227 4.09 -3.76 3.30
C ASP A 227 5.03 -3.42 4.48
N LYS A 228 5.34 -2.12 4.65
CA LYS A 228 6.09 -1.54 5.76
C LYS A 228 5.27 -0.44 6.41
N PHE A 229 5.08 -0.53 7.71
CA PHE A 229 4.23 0.36 8.49
C PHE A 229 4.96 0.89 9.72
N VAL A 230 4.54 2.07 10.18
CA VAL A 230 5.07 2.72 11.37
C VAL A 230 4.76 1.90 12.64
N ASP A 231 5.75 1.75 13.51
CA ASP A 231 5.59 1.25 14.88
C ASP A 231 6.64 1.91 15.80
N LEU A 232 6.41 1.88 17.12
CA LEU A 232 7.18 2.66 18.10
C LEU A 232 8.63 2.19 18.28
N TYR A 233 8.89 0.91 17.98
CA TYR A 233 10.17 0.27 18.27
C TYR A 233 10.89 -0.24 17.02
N ASP A 234 10.16 -0.53 15.94
CA ASP A 234 10.69 -1.05 14.68
C ASP A 234 9.72 -0.78 13.52
N VAL A 235 10.06 -1.22 12.32
CA VAL A 235 9.15 -1.22 11.16
C VAL A 235 8.28 -2.47 11.19
N LYS A 236 6.97 -2.29 11.20
CA LYS A 236 6.02 -3.40 11.21
C LYS A 236 5.71 -3.86 9.78
N SER A 237 5.59 -5.16 9.57
CA SER A 237 5.31 -5.74 8.24
C SER A 237 3.82 -5.88 7.90
N TYR A 238 2.94 -5.39 8.77
CA TYR A 238 1.48 -5.42 8.58
C TYR A 238 0.79 -4.32 9.38
N LEU A 239 -0.38 -3.92 8.91
CA LEU A 239 -1.28 -2.99 9.55
C LEU A 239 -2.50 -3.74 10.10
N PRO A 240 -2.85 -3.59 11.40
CA PRO A 240 -4.10 -4.10 11.93
C PRO A 240 -5.29 -3.33 11.33
N LEU A 241 -6.16 -4.03 10.61
CA LEU A 241 -7.38 -3.50 10.01
C LEU A 241 -8.63 -4.26 10.47
N HIS A 242 -9.79 -3.65 10.25
CA HIS A 242 -11.07 -4.27 10.53
C HIS A 242 -11.52 -5.13 9.34
N GLU A 243 -12.23 -6.23 9.63
CA GLU A 243 -12.96 -6.97 8.60
C GLU A 243 -13.92 -6.04 7.84
N LEU A 244 -13.98 -6.18 6.52
CA LEU A 244 -14.96 -5.47 5.70
C LEU A 244 -16.37 -6.00 5.97
N LYS A 245 -17.36 -5.12 5.86
CA LYS A 245 -18.77 -5.47 5.97
C LYS A 245 -19.42 -5.23 4.61
N ASP A 246 -20.20 -6.19 4.15
CA ASP A 246 -20.89 -6.11 2.86
C ASP A 246 -21.73 -4.83 2.76
N GLY A 247 -21.50 -4.06 1.69
CA GLY A 247 -22.22 -2.81 1.42
C GLY A 247 -21.80 -1.62 2.29
N GLU A 248 -20.76 -1.75 3.13
CA GLU A 248 -20.16 -0.63 3.84
C GLU A 248 -18.81 -0.24 3.22
N GLU A 249 -18.66 1.05 2.96
CA GLU A 249 -17.40 1.65 2.55
C GLU A 249 -16.34 1.54 3.65
N TYR A 250 -15.08 1.35 3.26
CA TYR A 250 -13.97 1.31 4.18
C TYR A 250 -12.83 2.22 3.72
N TYR A 251 -12.64 3.34 4.41
CA TYR A 251 -11.68 4.38 4.06
C TYR A 251 -10.42 4.31 4.93
N LEU A 252 -9.28 4.43 4.28
CA LEU A 252 -7.98 4.64 4.90
C LEU A 252 -7.49 6.05 4.64
N GLY A 253 -6.77 6.59 5.61
CA GLY A 253 -6.02 7.84 5.48
C GLY A 253 -4.52 7.57 5.55
N VAL A 254 -3.76 8.16 4.62
CA VAL A 254 -2.30 8.24 4.67
C VAL A 254 -1.92 9.65 5.06
N PHE A 255 -1.23 9.77 6.18
CA PHE A 255 -0.89 11.06 6.78
C PHE A 255 0.55 11.44 6.45
N LEU A 256 0.86 12.72 6.65
CA LEU A 256 2.19 13.30 6.42
C LEU A 256 2.64 13.31 4.95
N VAL A 257 1.69 13.33 4.03
CA VAL A 257 1.94 13.30 2.57
C VAL A 257 2.10 14.69 1.94
N GLY A 258 2.04 15.78 2.72
CA GLY A 258 2.04 17.15 2.17
C GLY A 258 3.38 17.65 1.65
N ALA A 259 4.48 16.89 1.83
CA ALA A 259 5.80 17.27 1.33
C ALA A 259 6.23 16.31 0.21
N TYR A 260 6.71 16.86 -0.91
CA TYR A 260 7.24 16.15 -2.09
C TYR A 260 6.24 15.31 -2.90
N GLN A 261 5.31 14.60 -2.24
CA GLN A 261 4.50 13.56 -2.86
C GLN A 261 3.71 14.03 -4.09
N GLU A 262 2.98 15.15 -3.98
CA GLU A 262 2.14 15.67 -5.07
C GLU A 262 2.94 16.04 -6.33
N THR A 263 4.20 16.47 -6.19
CA THR A 263 5.03 16.91 -7.33
C THR A 263 5.85 15.79 -7.95
N LEU A 264 6.08 14.71 -7.20
CA LEU A 264 6.88 13.56 -7.65
C LEU A 264 6.04 12.42 -8.22
N GLY A 265 4.70 12.54 -8.19
CA GLY A 265 3.79 11.54 -8.74
C GLY A 265 4.05 11.27 -10.23
N ASP A 266 3.95 9.99 -10.61
CA ASP A 266 4.02 9.55 -12.00
C ASP A 266 2.73 8.85 -12.43
N LEU A 267 2.42 8.96 -13.72
CA LEU A 267 1.22 8.43 -14.39
C LEU A 267 1.36 6.93 -14.67
N HIS A 268 1.84 6.15 -13.69
CA HIS A 268 1.99 4.71 -13.84
C HIS A 268 0.63 4.07 -14.12
N ASN A 269 0.55 3.20 -15.13
CA ASN A 269 -0.71 2.66 -15.65
C ASN A 269 -1.75 3.70 -16.10
N LEU A 270 -1.32 4.95 -16.39
CA LEU A 270 -2.19 6.07 -16.76
C LEU A 270 -3.19 6.45 -15.65
N PHE A 271 -2.89 6.15 -14.39
CA PHE A 271 -3.60 6.78 -13.28
C PHE A 271 -3.15 8.23 -13.15
N GLY A 272 -4.11 9.15 -13.27
CA GLY A 272 -3.84 10.59 -13.25
C GLY A 272 -3.88 11.20 -11.86
N ASP A 273 -3.83 12.54 -11.82
CA ASP A 273 -3.91 13.31 -10.58
C ASP A 273 -5.19 13.00 -9.81
N THR A 274 -5.09 13.03 -8.48
CA THR A 274 -6.24 12.76 -7.61
C THR A 274 -7.08 14.02 -7.35
N HIS A 275 -8.33 13.82 -6.94
CA HIS A 275 -9.14 14.93 -6.43
C HIS A 275 -8.49 15.59 -5.21
N VAL A 276 -8.39 16.93 -5.22
CA VAL A 276 -7.83 17.70 -4.09
C VAL A 276 -8.86 18.67 -3.55
N ILE A 277 -9.10 18.62 -2.24
CA ILE A 277 -10.02 19.52 -1.55
C ILE A 277 -9.27 20.24 -0.42
N SER A 278 -9.30 21.57 -0.43
CA SER A 278 -8.71 22.41 0.61
C SER A 278 -9.76 22.77 1.67
N VAL A 279 -9.64 22.14 2.84
CA VAL A 279 -10.55 22.32 3.97
C VAL A 279 -10.00 23.36 4.95
N ARG A 280 -10.84 24.31 5.36
CA ARG A 280 -10.54 25.29 6.42
C ARG A 280 -11.59 25.22 7.51
N LEU A 281 -11.19 25.58 8.72
CA LEU A 281 -12.10 25.83 9.82
C LEU A 281 -12.17 27.34 10.02
N ASP A 282 -13.38 27.88 10.05
CA ASP A 282 -13.58 29.30 10.34
C ASP A 282 -13.40 29.59 11.85
N GLU A 283 -13.58 30.85 12.25
CA GLU A 283 -13.46 31.27 13.66
C GLU A 283 -14.50 30.61 14.59
N THR A 284 -15.60 30.08 14.02
CA THR A 284 -16.67 29.40 14.76
C THR A 284 -16.48 27.89 14.83
N GLY A 285 -15.54 27.35 14.05
CA GLY A 285 -15.27 25.92 13.89
C GLY A 285 -16.11 25.25 12.80
N GLU A 286 -16.81 26.02 11.96
CA GLU A 286 -17.51 25.49 10.79
C GLU A 286 -16.53 25.15 9.66
N ILE A 287 -16.86 24.10 8.91
CA ILE A 287 -16.05 23.60 7.80
C ILE A 287 -16.31 24.44 6.55
N GLU A 288 -15.27 25.04 6.01
CA GLU A 288 -15.30 25.76 4.74
C GLU A 288 -14.44 25.03 3.70
N TYR A 289 -15.06 24.70 2.56
CA TYR A 289 -14.36 24.16 1.39
C TYR A 289 -13.86 25.31 0.52
N SER A 290 -12.57 25.61 0.65
CA SER A 290 -11.97 26.81 0.05
C SER A 290 -11.53 26.62 -1.41
N LYS A 291 -11.22 25.39 -1.82
CA LYS A 291 -10.78 25.04 -3.17
C LYS A 291 -11.05 23.56 -3.43
N GLU A 292 -11.56 23.27 -4.61
CA GLU A 292 -11.77 21.92 -5.12
C GLU A 292 -11.08 21.82 -6.48
N LEU A 293 -10.22 20.83 -6.64
CA LEU A 293 -9.57 20.48 -7.90
C LEU A 293 -10.03 19.08 -8.27
N SER A 294 -10.63 18.96 -9.44
CA SER A 294 -10.93 17.67 -10.03
C SER A 294 -9.63 16.97 -10.42
N GLY A 295 -9.52 15.68 -10.12
CA GLY A 295 -8.47 14.84 -10.65
C GLY A 295 -8.68 14.58 -12.14
N ASP A 296 -7.70 13.95 -12.76
CA ASP A 296 -7.69 13.75 -14.21
C ASP A 296 -8.75 12.74 -14.67
N SER A 297 -9.37 13.03 -15.81
CA SER A 297 -10.13 12.02 -16.55
C SER A 297 -9.23 11.14 -17.42
N VAL A 298 -9.76 10.01 -17.89
CA VAL A 298 -9.07 9.17 -18.90
C VAL A 298 -8.67 9.98 -20.13
N GLY A 299 -9.53 10.91 -20.57
CA GLY A 299 -9.24 11.81 -21.69
C GLY A 299 -8.08 12.78 -21.42
N ASP A 300 -7.97 13.29 -20.19
CA ASP A 300 -6.87 14.18 -19.79
C ASP A 300 -5.53 13.43 -19.85
N VAL A 301 -5.48 12.24 -19.24
CA VAL A 301 -4.26 11.41 -19.25
C VAL A 301 -3.88 10.95 -20.65
N LEU A 302 -4.85 10.59 -21.49
CA LEU A 302 -4.59 10.27 -22.90
C LEU A 302 -4.02 11.46 -23.67
N SER A 303 -4.41 12.68 -23.30
CA SER A 303 -3.86 13.89 -23.90
C SER A 303 -2.39 14.10 -23.52
N TYR A 304 -1.96 13.70 -22.31
CA TYR A 304 -0.55 13.74 -21.90
C TYR A 304 0.35 12.80 -22.71
N VAL A 305 -0.20 11.67 -23.19
CA VAL A 305 0.50 10.74 -24.08
C VAL A 305 0.25 11.01 -25.57
N GLU A 306 -0.08 12.26 -25.91
CA GLU A 306 -0.21 12.79 -27.28
C GLU A 306 -1.36 12.16 -28.12
N TYR A 307 -2.38 11.59 -27.45
CA TYR A 307 -3.62 11.23 -28.12
C TYR A 307 -4.62 12.39 -28.09
N SER A 308 -5.50 12.43 -29.09
CA SER A 308 -6.65 13.33 -29.11
C SER A 308 -7.92 12.57 -28.71
N PRO A 309 -8.48 12.78 -27.50
CA PRO A 309 -9.71 12.13 -27.08
C PRO A 309 -10.86 12.33 -28.08
N LYS A 310 -10.93 13.52 -28.70
CA LYS A 310 -11.93 13.83 -29.74
C LYS A 310 -11.76 12.94 -30.96
N GLU A 311 -10.54 12.79 -31.46
CA GLU A 311 -10.26 11.92 -32.62
C GLU A 311 -10.52 10.44 -32.31
N LEU A 312 -10.22 10.00 -31.08
CA LEU A 312 -10.52 8.65 -30.60
C LEU A 312 -12.03 8.38 -30.59
N ILE A 313 -12.82 9.31 -30.05
CA ILE A 313 -14.30 9.23 -30.06
C ILE A 313 -14.84 9.19 -31.49
N GLU A 314 -14.35 10.05 -32.39
CA GLU A 314 -14.79 10.07 -33.80
C GLU A 314 -14.42 8.78 -34.56
N THR A 315 -13.23 8.25 -34.30
CA THR A 315 -12.75 6.99 -34.86
C THR A 315 -13.60 5.82 -34.37
N PHE A 316 -13.88 5.77 -33.06
CA PHE A 316 -14.72 4.74 -32.45
C PHE A 316 -16.15 4.80 -33.00
N LYS A 317 -16.73 6.00 -33.09
CA LYS A 317 -18.04 6.24 -33.70
C LYS A 317 -18.14 5.71 -35.12
N SER A 318 -17.12 5.95 -35.94
CA SER A 318 -17.06 5.45 -37.32
C SER A 318 -17.06 3.91 -37.38
N ARG A 319 -16.36 3.24 -36.45
CA ARG A 319 -16.35 1.77 -36.33
C ARG A 319 -17.71 1.22 -35.91
N VAL A 320 -18.36 1.84 -34.93
CA VAL A 320 -19.69 1.44 -34.47
C VAL A 320 -20.73 1.63 -35.58
N GLU A 321 -20.66 2.72 -36.34
CA GLU A 321 -21.55 2.95 -37.49
C GLU A 321 -21.36 1.90 -38.60
N LEU A 322 -20.13 1.48 -38.87
CA LEU A 322 -19.85 0.39 -39.81
C LEU A 322 -20.47 -0.94 -39.33
N ALA A 323 -20.35 -1.26 -38.05
CA ALA A 323 -20.94 -2.47 -37.47
C ALA A 323 -22.48 -2.48 -37.56
N VAL A 324 -23.13 -1.33 -37.39
CA VAL A 324 -24.58 -1.19 -37.61
C VAL A 324 -24.94 -1.42 -39.08
N ARG A 325 -24.17 -0.86 -40.03
CA ARG A 325 -24.40 -1.09 -41.47
C ARG A 325 -24.23 -2.56 -41.86
N GLN A 326 -23.31 -3.27 -41.22
CA GLN A 326 -23.09 -4.70 -41.39
C GLN A 326 -24.12 -5.58 -40.66
N LYS A 327 -25.07 -4.98 -39.93
CA LYS A 327 -26.09 -5.67 -39.12
C LYS A 327 -25.51 -6.52 -37.99
N ASN A 328 -24.29 -6.22 -37.54
CA ASN A 328 -23.68 -6.82 -36.35
C ASN A 328 -24.16 -6.14 -35.06
N LEU A 329 -24.67 -4.90 -35.16
CA LEU A 329 -25.24 -4.12 -34.07
C LEU A 329 -26.55 -3.46 -34.49
N THR A 330 -27.44 -3.27 -33.54
CA THR A 330 -28.66 -2.49 -33.68
C THR A 330 -28.41 -0.99 -33.43
N PRO A 331 -29.31 -0.11 -33.91
CA PRO A 331 -29.21 1.33 -33.60
C PRO A 331 -29.31 1.67 -32.11
N ASN A 332 -29.96 0.82 -31.30
CA ASN A 332 -30.03 1.01 -29.86
C ASN A 332 -28.70 0.67 -29.19
N GLU A 333 -28.12 -0.49 -29.50
CA GLU A 333 -26.79 -0.88 -29.00
C GLU A 333 -25.72 0.14 -29.38
N ARG A 334 -25.80 0.73 -30.59
CA ARG A 334 -24.90 1.85 -30.97
C ARG A 334 -24.95 3.00 -29.96
N ARG A 335 -26.14 3.40 -29.50
CA ARG A 335 -26.28 4.53 -28.56
C ARG A 335 -25.70 4.17 -27.21
N GLU A 336 -25.97 2.97 -26.73
CA GLU A 336 -25.46 2.46 -25.44
C GLU A 336 -23.93 2.35 -25.46
N ILE A 337 -23.35 1.75 -26.51
CA ILE A 337 -21.90 1.60 -26.67
C ILE A 337 -21.20 2.95 -26.79
N MET A 338 -21.75 3.88 -27.59
CA MET A 338 -21.17 5.22 -27.73
C MET A 338 -21.22 5.99 -26.41
N ARG A 339 -22.34 5.91 -25.70
CA ARG A 339 -22.50 6.56 -24.39
C ARG A 339 -21.49 6.00 -23.39
N ALA A 340 -21.36 4.68 -23.29
CA ALA A 340 -20.38 4.05 -22.39
C ALA A 340 -18.94 4.45 -22.73
N TYR A 341 -18.59 4.58 -24.02
CA TYR A 341 -17.26 5.01 -24.45
C TYR A 341 -16.98 6.48 -24.11
N GLU A 342 -17.96 7.36 -24.32
CA GLU A 342 -17.86 8.78 -23.96
C GLU A 342 -17.83 8.97 -22.43
N GLU A 343 -18.62 8.22 -21.68
CA GLU A 343 -18.59 8.22 -20.21
C GLU A 343 -17.25 7.72 -19.69
N GLY A 344 -16.71 6.61 -20.22
CA GLY A 344 -15.38 6.12 -19.85
C GLY A 344 -14.24 7.08 -20.19
N MET A 345 -14.35 7.84 -21.29
CA MET A 345 -13.36 8.86 -21.66
C MET A 345 -13.38 10.07 -20.71
N ASN A 346 -14.56 10.48 -20.25
CA ASN A 346 -14.71 11.60 -19.33
C ASN A 346 -14.67 11.17 -17.85
N GLY A 347 -14.64 9.87 -17.59
CA GLY A 347 -14.59 9.29 -16.26
C GLY A 347 -13.24 9.50 -15.60
N TYR A 348 -13.25 9.52 -14.27
CA TYR A 348 -12.06 9.58 -13.45
C TYR A 348 -11.17 8.35 -13.69
N THR A 349 -9.84 8.49 -13.58
CA THR A 349 -8.94 7.38 -13.88
C THR A 349 -8.99 6.23 -12.87
N TYR A 350 -9.55 6.47 -11.68
CA TYR A 350 -9.66 5.47 -10.61
C TYR A 350 -11.01 4.74 -10.66
N PHE A 351 -11.12 3.65 -9.92
CA PHE A 351 -12.28 2.77 -10.00
C PHE A 351 -13.50 3.35 -9.29
N GLU A 352 -14.67 3.10 -9.88
CA GLU A 352 -15.98 3.30 -9.25
C GLU A 352 -16.45 1.97 -8.65
N MET A 353 -17.22 2.03 -7.54
CA MET A 353 -17.83 0.86 -6.89
C MET A 353 -19.26 0.59 -7.34
#